data_AF-A0A150WQH9-F1
#
_entry.id   AF-A0A150WQH9-F1
#
_cell.length_a   1.000
_cell.length_b   1.000
_cell.length_c   1.000
_cell.angle_alpha   90.00
_cell.angle_beta   90.00
_cell.angle_gamma   90.00
#
_symmetry.space_group_name_H-M   'P 1'
#
loop_
_entity.id
_entity.type
_entity.pdbx_description
1 polymer ?
#
loop_
_entity_poly.entity_id
_entity_poly.type
_entity_poly.pdbx_seq_one_letter_code
_entity_poly.pdbx_strand_id
1 'polypeptide(L)'
;MKARFQKTTWRAVGGIAASFILVVSFQNCGKAGFDSNLDGELDLGSDAALTAKYGTSTAERVSKIPFAYEASLDTITYNSCATKNIVGKDGYFSIKAGAYNTGGIKLKQDFFDYADQNFSPIYPATSLSDEKYKELLQDSPANSRVTPNISVRAKSSLTDIYYNQTTGALTLFKDIIPMVAELSNPLVSDSIINKGVTANYFRFSPELRVMEGALSFNNDENQAADFRGKLSNQATLALTFTPPNQEIYKVAAASTTYPVKTAYGKGYSMNFSSMSGTTTGSSINRVLSGVTETDLSKPTTSGTPWTCNRVYKIIRVEDSTAVGTNAYCPPHTADEIEKSDRIRSELAIARRHLRADQWEINVNRMCAVPKTGVSCYDESAVVAGLPTVEYELARDCYPVKSNAAQCLHYISICTR
;
A
#
# COMPACT_ATOMS: atom_id res chain seq x y z
N MET A 1 89.38 0.78 42.37
CA MET A 1 88.06 0.32 42.86
C MET A 1 87.19 0.00 41.65
N LYS A 2 86.71 -1.25 41.55
CA LYS A 2 85.79 -1.72 40.51
C LYS A 2 84.35 -1.47 41.01
N ALA A 3 83.49 -0.86 40.19
CA ALA A 3 82.05 -0.95 40.35
C ALA A 3 81.47 -1.65 39.11
N ARG A 4 80.89 -2.83 39.33
CA ARG A 4 80.19 -3.65 38.33
C ARG A 4 78.75 -3.16 38.23
N PHE A 5 78.29 -2.80 37.02
CA PHE A 5 76.87 -2.57 36.75
C PHE A 5 76.17 -3.90 36.42
N GLN A 6 75.12 -4.22 37.18
CA GLN A 6 74.30 -5.42 36.99
C GLN A 6 73.30 -5.23 35.84
N LYS A 7 73.25 -6.23 34.94
CA LYS A 7 72.43 -6.29 33.72
C LYS A 7 70.92 -6.57 33.95
N THR A 8 70.44 -6.56 35.19
CA THR A 8 69.11 -7.10 35.53
C THR A 8 67.98 -6.08 35.46
N THR A 9 68.27 -4.78 35.41
CA THR A 9 67.24 -3.73 35.49
C THR A 9 66.61 -3.37 34.13
N TRP A 10 67.23 -3.76 33.01
CA TRP A 10 66.74 -3.39 31.66
C TRP A 10 65.64 -4.32 31.11
N ARG A 11 65.41 -5.50 31.71
CA ARG A 11 64.36 -6.43 31.24
C ARG A 11 62.98 -6.17 31.85
N ALA A 12 62.91 -5.52 33.01
CA ALA A 12 61.62 -5.21 33.66
C ALA A 12 60.94 -3.96 33.09
N VAL A 13 61.72 -2.95 32.67
CA VAL A 13 61.15 -1.69 32.14
C VAL A 13 60.68 -1.85 30.69
N GLY A 14 61.34 -2.70 29.88
CA GLY A 14 60.92 -2.98 28.50
C GLY A 14 59.62 -3.78 28.37
N GLY A 15 59.31 -4.64 29.35
CA GLY A 15 58.08 -5.45 29.34
C GLY A 15 56.81 -4.66 29.70
N ILE A 16 56.93 -3.63 30.54
CA ILE A 16 55.78 -2.82 30.98
C ILE A 16 55.42 -1.76 29.93
N ALA A 17 56.41 -1.18 29.23
CA ALA A 17 56.15 -0.22 28.15
C ALA A 17 55.59 -0.88 26.87
N ALA A 18 56.02 -2.11 26.54
CA ALA A 18 55.49 -2.85 25.39
C ALA A 18 54.05 -3.36 25.62
N SER A 19 53.67 -3.62 26.88
CA SER A 19 52.31 -4.08 27.23
C SER A 19 51.29 -2.93 27.23
N PHE A 20 51.69 -1.71 27.60
CA PHE A 20 50.81 -0.54 27.53
C PHE A 20 50.55 -0.06 26.08
N ILE A 21 51.51 -0.21 25.17
CA ILE A 21 51.32 0.18 23.75
C ILE A 21 50.41 -0.83 23.01
N LEU A 22 50.40 -2.11 23.42
CA LEU A 22 49.48 -3.11 22.87
C LEU A 22 48.05 -2.98 23.42
N VAL A 23 47.84 -2.54 24.66
CA VAL A 23 46.48 -2.33 25.20
C VAL A 23 45.82 -1.07 24.62
N VAL A 24 46.58 -0.03 24.26
CA VAL A 24 46.02 1.20 23.65
C VAL A 24 45.73 1.02 22.15
N SER A 25 46.32 0.02 21.48
CA SER A 25 46.04 -0.28 20.06
C SER A 25 44.83 -1.21 19.84
N PHE A 26 44.30 -1.87 20.87
CA PHE A 26 43.03 -2.62 20.81
C PHE A 26 41.82 -1.86 21.35
N GLN A 27 41.99 -0.68 21.94
CA GLN A 27 40.84 0.16 22.36
C GLN A 27 40.26 1.05 21.25
N ASN A 28 40.94 1.17 20.10
CA ASN A 28 40.44 1.94 18.94
C ASN A 28 39.76 1.11 17.83
N CYS A 29 39.54 -0.19 18.04
CA CYS A 29 38.75 -1.02 17.13
C CYS A 29 37.59 -1.78 17.81
N GLY A 30 37.24 -1.42 19.05
CA GLY A 30 36.15 -2.03 19.82
C GLY A 30 35.01 -1.08 20.21
N LYS A 31 35.02 0.16 19.72
CA LYS A 31 33.94 1.13 19.96
C LYS A 31 33.18 1.40 18.66
N ALA A 32 32.65 0.34 18.06
CA ALA A 32 31.50 0.49 17.17
C ALA A 32 30.34 0.98 18.05
N GLY A 33 29.81 2.17 17.73
CA GLY A 33 28.83 2.89 18.54
C GLY A 33 27.49 2.19 18.65
N PHE A 34 27.37 1.25 19.60
CA PHE A 34 26.10 0.63 19.98
C PHE A 34 25.58 1.08 21.35
N ASP A 35 26.32 1.89 22.11
CA ASP A 35 25.99 2.19 23.53
C ASP A 35 25.77 3.68 23.85
N SER A 36 25.56 4.53 22.84
CA SER A 36 25.26 5.95 23.06
C SER A 36 24.15 6.43 22.15
N ASN A 37 22.92 6.01 22.44
CA ASN A 37 21.65 6.74 22.26
C ASN A 37 20.50 5.73 22.30
N LEU A 38 20.08 5.36 23.51
CA LEU A 38 18.81 4.65 23.68
C LEU A 38 17.64 5.59 24.00
N ASP A 39 17.89 6.86 24.34
CA ASP A 39 16.83 7.82 24.74
C ASP A 39 16.84 9.15 23.95
N GLY A 40 17.68 9.26 22.92
CA GLY A 40 17.68 10.41 22.01
C GLY A 40 17.10 9.99 20.68
N GLU A 41 16.04 10.67 20.24
CA GLU A 41 15.50 10.59 18.88
C GLU A 41 16.66 10.78 17.89
N LEU A 42 17.21 9.66 17.42
CA LEU A 42 18.41 9.61 16.60
C LEU A 42 18.03 10.18 15.24
N ASP A 43 18.37 11.45 15.02
CA ASP A 43 18.26 12.18 13.76
C ASP A 43 19.29 11.63 12.76
N LEU A 44 19.07 10.38 12.34
CA LEU A 44 19.92 9.55 11.49
C LEU A 44 20.02 10.04 10.03
N GLY A 45 19.53 11.25 9.73
CA GLY A 45 19.57 11.84 8.39
C GLY A 45 20.24 13.22 8.31
N SER A 46 20.73 13.78 9.44
CA SER A 46 21.41 15.08 9.41
C SER A 46 22.82 14.98 8.83
N ASP A 47 23.25 15.99 8.07
CA ASP A 47 24.59 16.05 7.46
C ASP A 47 25.72 15.85 8.50
N ALA A 48 25.50 16.30 9.73
CA ALA A 48 26.42 16.13 10.85
C ALA A 48 26.54 14.66 11.30
N ALA A 49 25.42 13.93 11.42
CA ALA A 49 25.42 12.52 11.80
C ALA A 49 26.09 11.64 10.72
N LEU A 50 25.80 11.92 9.45
CA LEU A 50 26.43 11.22 8.32
C LEU A 50 27.93 11.49 8.25
N THR A 51 28.35 12.75 8.42
CA THR A 51 29.77 13.13 8.42
C THR A 51 30.52 12.47 9.58
N ALA A 52 29.90 12.38 10.77
CA ALA A 52 30.49 11.68 11.91
C ALA A 52 30.66 10.17 11.67
N LYS A 53 29.71 9.52 10.99
CA LYS A 53 29.74 8.08 10.70
C LYS A 53 30.76 7.73 9.59
N TYR A 54 30.80 8.53 8.53
CA TYR A 54 31.47 8.15 7.28
C TYR A 54 32.64 9.05 6.85
N GLY A 55 32.83 10.18 7.52
CA GLY A 55 33.66 11.28 7.03
C GLY A 55 32.99 12.06 5.88
N THR A 56 33.47 13.27 5.60
CA THR A 56 32.81 14.24 4.72
C THR A 56 32.56 13.72 3.29
N SER A 57 33.58 13.14 2.65
CA SER A 57 33.48 12.69 1.25
C SER A 57 32.48 11.53 1.07
N THR A 58 32.39 10.63 2.04
CA THR A 58 31.47 9.50 1.97
C THR A 58 30.06 9.91 2.39
N ALA A 59 29.93 10.80 3.38
CA ALA A 59 28.64 11.39 3.75
C ALA A 59 27.98 12.11 2.56
N GLU A 60 28.76 12.86 1.77
CA GLU A 60 28.26 13.52 0.55
C GLU A 60 27.78 12.52 -0.51
N ARG A 61 28.42 11.35 -0.63
CA ARG A 61 27.95 10.28 -1.52
C ARG A 61 26.66 9.65 -1.00
N VAL A 62 26.54 9.44 0.31
CA VAL A 62 25.32 8.88 0.94
C VAL A 62 24.14 9.84 0.79
N SER A 63 24.34 11.14 0.95
CA SER A 63 23.27 12.14 0.79
C SER A 63 22.77 12.29 -0.65
N LYS A 64 23.59 11.90 -1.63
CA LYS A 64 23.26 11.92 -3.07
C LYS A 64 22.67 10.60 -3.59
N ILE A 65 22.49 9.59 -2.74
CA ILE A 65 21.83 8.34 -3.14
C ILE A 65 20.42 8.66 -3.67
N PRO A 66 20.05 8.19 -4.87
CA PRO A 66 18.75 8.46 -5.45
C PRO A 66 17.61 7.77 -4.68
N PHE A 67 16.37 8.24 -4.88
CA PHE A 67 15.20 7.56 -4.34
C PHE A 67 15.05 6.16 -4.94
N ALA A 68 15.18 5.14 -4.08
CA ALA A 68 15.42 3.76 -4.46
C ALA A 68 14.16 2.94 -4.66
N TYR A 69 13.02 3.34 -4.11
CA TYR A 69 11.84 2.48 -4.10
C TYR A 69 10.94 2.67 -5.33
N GLU A 70 10.38 1.58 -5.82
CA GLU A 70 9.27 1.54 -6.76
C GLU A 70 8.16 0.66 -6.16
N ALA A 71 6.91 1.10 -6.27
CA ALA A 71 5.76 0.36 -5.76
C ALA A 71 4.62 0.36 -6.77
N SER A 72 3.90 -0.76 -6.89
CA SER A 72 2.73 -0.89 -7.77
C SER A 72 1.65 -1.80 -7.17
N LEU A 73 0.41 -1.57 -7.60
CA LEU A 73 -0.76 -2.39 -7.27
C LEU A 73 -1.10 -3.25 -8.49
N ASP A 74 -1.76 -4.39 -8.25
CA ASP A 74 -2.26 -5.24 -9.33
C ASP A 74 -3.73 -5.63 -9.16
N THR A 75 -4.34 -5.28 -8.04
CA THR A 75 -5.74 -5.57 -7.77
C THR A 75 -6.37 -4.34 -7.12
N ILE A 76 -7.45 -3.84 -7.71
CA ILE A 76 -8.27 -2.75 -7.15
C ILE A 76 -9.72 -3.23 -7.19
N THR A 77 -10.39 -3.15 -6.04
CA THR A 77 -11.81 -3.45 -5.90
C THR A 77 -12.55 -2.21 -5.48
N TYR A 78 -13.61 -1.89 -6.21
CA TYR A 78 -14.58 -0.87 -5.83
C TYR A 78 -15.85 -1.56 -5.34
N ASN A 79 -16.34 -1.16 -4.17
CA ASN A 79 -17.63 -1.59 -3.66
C ASN A 79 -18.53 -0.34 -3.59
N SER A 80 -19.64 -0.41 -4.33
CA SER A 80 -20.54 0.74 -4.50
C SER A 80 -21.52 0.93 -3.36
N CYS A 81 -21.53 0.07 -2.33
CA CYS A 81 -22.41 0.25 -1.19
C CYS A 81 -22.20 1.60 -0.51
N ALA A 82 -23.30 2.29 -0.25
CA ALA A 82 -23.28 3.67 0.19
C ALA A 82 -24.41 3.94 1.18
N THR A 83 -24.28 3.37 2.38
CA THR A 83 -25.28 3.52 3.46
C THR A 83 -24.61 3.65 4.83
N LYS A 84 -25.28 4.29 5.78
CA LYS A 84 -24.69 4.63 7.10
C LYS A 84 -24.48 3.40 7.98
N ASN A 85 -25.34 2.37 7.85
CA ASN A 85 -25.31 1.16 8.68
C ASN A 85 -24.11 0.24 8.39
N ILE A 86 -23.42 0.40 7.25
CA ILE A 86 -22.22 -0.40 6.88
C ILE A 86 -20.89 0.27 7.25
N VAL A 87 -20.92 1.52 7.73
CA VAL A 87 -19.68 2.26 8.05
C VAL A 87 -18.95 1.56 9.21
N GLY A 88 -17.67 1.25 9.00
CA GLY A 88 -16.84 0.55 9.98
C GLY A 88 -17.21 -0.93 10.17
N LYS A 89 -18.05 -1.50 9.31
CA LYS A 89 -18.37 -2.93 9.33
C LYS A 89 -17.35 -3.71 8.51
N ASP A 90 -16.93 -4.82 9.09
CA ASP A 90 -16.05 -5.78 8.43
C ASP A 90 -16.65 -6.26 7.09
N GLY A 91 -15.81 -6.30 6.07
CA GLY A 91 -16.20 -6.69 4.71
C GLY A 91 -16.72 -5.55 3.85
N TYR A 92 -17.00 -4.37 4.42
CA TYR A 92 -17.39 -3.19 3.68
C TYR A 92 -16.24 -2.20 3.56
N PHE A 93 -16.09 -1.64 2.36
CA PHE A 93 -15.11 -0.64 2.00
C PHE A 93 -15.65 0.13 0.79
N SER A 94 -15.07 1.28 0.46
CA SER A 94 -15.34 1.94 -0.82
C SER A 94 -14.33 1.50 -1.88
N ILE A 95 -13.04 1.53 -1.54
CA ILE A 95 -11.96 1.05 -2.39
C ILE A 95 -11.05 0.15 -1.57
N LYS A 96 -10.69 -1.00 -2.11
CA LYS A 96 -9.66 -1.87 -1.56
C LYS A 96 -8.64 -2.16 -2.63
N ALA A 97 -7.36 -1.99 -2.33
CA ALA A 97 -6.31 -2.15 -3.32
C ALA A 97 -5.10 -2.87 -2.72
N GLY A 98 -4.42 -3.65 -3.54
CA GLY A 98 -3.26 -4.40 -3.08
C GLY A 98 -2.43 -5.01 -4.21
N ALA A 99 -1.38 -5.70 -3.80
CA ALA A 99 -0.46 -6.43 -4.65
C ALA A 99 -0.45 -7.91 -4.28
N TYR A 100 -0.69 -8.80 -5.26
CA TYR A 100 -0.84 -10.24 -5.03
C TYR A 100 -0.08 -11.12 -6.01
N ASN A 101 0.23 -10.61 -7.20
CA ASN A 101 0.81 -11.37 -8.30
C ASN A 101 1.92 -10.57 -9.01
N THR A 102 1.56 -9.45 -9.66
CA THR A 102 2.50 -8.63 -10.44
C THR A 102 2.83 -7.30 -9.78
N GLY A 103 2.05 -6.89 -8.77
CA GLY A 103 2.30 -5.71 -7.96
C GLY A 103 3.30 -6.00 -6.84
N GLY A 104 3.66 -4.95 -6.10
CA GLY A 104 4.53 -5.03 -4.93
C GLY A 104 5.51 -3.87 -4.87
N ILE A 105 6.53 -4.03 -4.03
CA ILE A 105 7.62 -3.07 -3.83
C ILE A 105 8.93 -3.70 -4.28
N LYS A 106 9.76 -2.95 -4.97
CA LYS A 106 11.12 -3.34 -5.34
C LYS A 106 12.07 -2.15 -5.28
N LEU A 107 13.37 -2.43 -5.26
CA LEU A 107 14.39 -1.41 -5.44
C LEU A 107 14.64 -1.17 -6.94
N LYS A 108 14.82 0.10 -7.30
CA LYS A 108 15.16 0.54 -8.66
C LYS A 108 16.59 0.16 -9.01
N GLN A 109 16.83 -0.13 -10.28
CA GLN A 109 18.17 -0.42 -10.78
C GLN A 109 19.13 0.76 -10.56
N ASP A 110 18.65 1.99 -10.76
CA ASP A 110 19.44 3.22 -10.56
C ASP A 110 20.07 3.33 -9.16
N PHE A 111 19.42 2.78 -8.12
CA PHE A 111 19.98 2.74 -6.77
C PHE A 111 21.19 1.81 -6.70
N PHE A 112 21.08 0.60 -7.25
CA PHE A 112 22.17 -0.36 -7.27
C PHE A 112 23.33 0.14 -8.12
N ASP A 113 23.04 0.70 -9.30
CA ASP A 113 24.07 1.24 -10.19
C ASP A 113 24.82 2.39 -9.53
N TYR A 114 24.10 3.29 -8.83
CA TYR A 114 24.73 4.35 -8.06
C TYR A 114 25.61 3.79 -6.93
N ALA A 115 25.09 2.82 -6.17
CA ALA A 115 25.81 2.24 -5.04
C ALA A 115 27.10 1.52 -5.50
N ASP A 116 27.01 0.70 -6.54
CA ASP A 116 28.14 -0.07 -7.07
C ASP A 116 29.23 0.83 -7.68
N GLN A 117 28.86 2.01 -8.21
CA GLN A 117 29.82 2.98 -8.75
C GLN A 117 30.50 3.82 -7.66
N ASN A 118 29.81 4.11 -6.55
CA ASN A 118 30.26 5.09 -5.57
C ASN A 118 30.81 4.49 -4.28
N PHE A 119 30.56 3.21 -4.01
CA PHE A 119 31.01 2.52 -2.80
C PHE A 119 31.79 1.25 -3.15
N SER A 120 32.83 0.98 -2.37
CA SER A 120 33.69 -0.19 -2.58
C SER A 120 33.27 -1.37 -1.71
N PRO A 121 33.31 -2.60 -2.24
CA PRO A 121 33.11 -3.79 -1.43
C PRO A 121 34.25 -3.98 -0.43
N ILE A 122 33.96 -4.70 0.65
CA ILE A 122 34.99 -5.09 1.63
C ILE A 122 35.78 -6.25 1.03
N TYR A 123 37.08 -6.06 0.82
CA TYR A 123 37.97 -7.11 0.30
C TYR A 123 37.85 -8.40 1.14
N PRO A 124 37.74 -9.59 0.50
CA PRO A 124 37.97 -9.90 -0.91
C PRO A 124 36.74 -9.87 -1.82
N ALA A 125 35.59 -9.37 -1.35
CA ALA A 125 34.38 -9.36 -2.17
C ALA A 125 34.52 -8.45 -3.41
N THR A 126 33.90 -8.85 -4.52
CA THR A 126 33.88 -8.08 -5.78
C THR A 126 32.60 -7.26 -5.98
N SER A 127 31.63 -7.40 -5.07
CA SER A 127 30.35 -6.69 -5.07
C SER A 127 29.96 -6.28 -3.65
N LEU A 128 29.15 -5.23 -3.53
CA LEU A 128 28.58 -4.83 -2.25
C LEU A 128 27.71 -5.96 -1.69
N SER A 129 27.71 -6.13 -0.37
CA SER A 129 26.84 -7.11 0.29
C SER A 129 25.44 -6.53 0.50
N ASP A 130 24.47 -7.40 0.75
CA ASP A 130 23.09 -7.01 1.06
C ASP A 130 23.04 -6.11 2.30
N GLU A 131 23.84 -6.40 3.32
CA GLU A 131 23.97 -5.57 4.52
C GLU A 131 24.44 -4.16 4.18
N LYS A 132 25.37 -4.04 3.23
CA LYS A 132 25.84 -2.71 2.81
C LYS A 132 24.74 -1.95 2.07
N TYR A 133 23.97 -2.60 1.20
CA TYR A 133 22.82 -1.94 0.56
C TYR A 133 21.77 -1.51 1.60
N LYS A 134 21.46 -2.35 2.59
CA LYS A 134 20.51 -2.02 3.67
C LYS A 134 20.99 -0.82 4.48
N GLU A 135 22.27 -0.78 4.84
CA GLU A 135 22.88 0.35 5.53
C GLU A 135 22.75 1.64 4.71
N LEU A 136 23.05 1.59 3.40
CA LEU A 136 22.93 2.74 2.51
C LEU A 136 21.48 3.25 2.40
N LEU A 137 20.48 2.36 2.41
CA LEU A 137 19.06 2.75 2.44
C LEU A 137 18.66 3.42 3.76
N GLN A 138 19.19 2.92 4.89
CA GLN A 138 18.92 3.46 6.22
C GLN A 138 19.54 4.83 6.47
N ASP A 139 20.71 5.08 5.90
CA ASP A 139 21.44 6.33 6.09
C ASP A 139 21.12 7.39 5.02
N SER A 140 20.57 6.98 3.87
CA SER A 140 20.22 7.92 2.80
C SER A 140 19.02 8.79 3.23
N PRO A 141 19.14 10.13 3.24
CA PRO A 141 18.02 11.02 3.61
C PRO A 141 16.79 10.84 2.72
N ALA A 142 16.97 10.47 1.45
CA ALA A 142 15.88 10.24 0.52
C ALA A 142 15.13 8.91 0.75
N ASN A 143 15.75 7.93 1.42
CA ASN A 143 15.24 6.55 1.51
C ASN A 143 14.98 6.07 2.94
N SER A 144 15.61 6.71 3.91
CA SER A 144 15.47 6.37 5.32
C SER A 144 14.04 6.61 5.82
N ARG A 145 13.50 5.63 6.57
CA ARG A 145 12.16 5.67 7.20
C ARG A 145 11.04 6.07 6.25
N VAL A 146 11.16 5.71 4.97
CA VAL A 146 10.13 5.95 3.96
C VAL A 146 9.04 4.88 4.08
N THR A 147 7.78 5.33 4.09
CA THR A 147 6.61 4.45 4.23
C THR A 147 5.68 4.56 3.03
N PRO A 148 5.40 3.47 2.31
CA PRO A 148 4.44 3.46 1.20
C PRO A 148 3.01 3.57 1.75
N ASN A 149 2.18 4.37 1.10
CA ASN A 149 0.78 4.57 1.49
C ASN A 149 -0.12 4.75 0.27
N ILE A 150 -1.39 4.39 0.44
CA ILE A 150 -2.45 4.75 -0.50
C ILE A 150 -3.36 5.82 0.11
N SER A 151 -3.77 6.77 -0.73
CA SER A 151 -4.83 7.73 -0.42
C SER A 151 -5.42 8.29 -1.70
N VAL A 152 -6.57 8.97 -1.60
CA VAL A 152 -7.19 9.62 -2.75
C VAL A 152 -6.74 11.05 -2.77
N ARG A 153 -5.98 11.44 -3.80
CA ARG A 153 -5.31 12.75 -3.89
C ARG A 153 -5.83 13.53 -5.08
N ALA A 154 -5.79 14.86 -4.99
CA ALA A 154 -6.10 15.72 -6.13
C ALA A 154 -5.02 15.60 -7.21
N LYS A 155 -5.44 15.49 -8.48
CA LYS A 155 -4.51 15.48 -9.62
C LYS A 155 -3.77 16.82 -9.75
N SER A 156 -4.36 17.91 -9.26
CA SER A 156 -3.76 19.25 -9.26
C SER A 156 -2.71 19.46 -8.17
N SER A 157 -2.76 18.66 -7.10
CA SER A 157 -1.89 18.76 -5.93
C SER A 157 -1.88 17.43 -5.18
N LEU A 158 -0.77 16.71 -5.24
CA LEU A 158 -0.58 15.43 -4.56
C LEU A 158 -0.44 15.59 -3.05
N THR A 159 -0.35 16.81 -2.50
CA THR A 159 -0.47 17.03 -1.05
C THR A 159 -1.91 17.14 -0.58
N ASP A 160 -2.85 17.35 -1.50
CA ASP A 160 -4.26 17.56 -1.17
C ASP A 160 -4.98 16.21 -1.20
N ILE A 161 -5.39 15.74 -0.02
CA ILE A 161 -6.08 14.46 0.14
C ILE A 161 -7.58 14.70 0.25
N TYR A 162 -8.35 13.91 -0.50
CA TYR A 162 -9.77 13.80 -0.29
C TYR A 162 -10.02 12.87 0.90
N TYR A 163 -10.56 13.44 1.97
CA TYR A 163 -10.94 12.72 3.18
C TYR A 163 -12.39 13.00 3.53
N ASN A 164 -12.96 12.18 4.42
CA ASN A 164 -14.32 12.41 4.88
C ASN A 164 -14.36 13.62 5.82
N GLN A 165 -14.88 14.75 5.32
CA GLN A 165 -14.95 16.02 6.05
C GLN A 165 -15.81 15.94 7.33
N THR A 166 -16.64 14.91 7.48
CA THR A 166 -17.47 14.72 8.69
C THR A 166 -16.59 14.52 9.93
N THR A 167 -15.37 14.00 9.80
CA THR A 167 -14.42 13.88 10.93
C THR A 167 -13.56 15.11 11.16
N GLY A 168 -13.63 16.13 10.29
CA GLY A 168 -12.96 17.43 10.47
C GLY A 168 -11.42 17.41 10.43
N ALA A 169 -10.78 16.24 10.39
CA ALA A 169 -9.33 16.09 10.33
C ALA A 169 -8.93 14.85 9.52
N LEU A 170 -7.77 14.96 8.87
CA LEU A 170 -7.11 13.89 8.15
C LEU A 170 -6.56 12.84 9.14
N THR A 171 -6.91 11.57 8.95
CA THR A 171 -6.59 10.50 9.90
C THR A 171 -5.80 9.36 9.21
N LEU A 172 -4.70 8.94 9.84
CA LEU A 172 -3.93 7.75 9.42
C LEU A 172 -4.77 6.48 9.60
N PHE A 173 -4.56 5.46 8.76
CA PHE A 173 -5.35 4.23 8.70
C PHE A 173 -6.83 4.41 8.33
N LYS A 174 -7.23 5.62 7.94
CA LYS A 174 -8.58 5.92 7.43
C LYS A 174 -8.54 6.62 6.08
N ASP A 175 -7.83 7.76 6.02
CA ASP A 175 -7.74 8.59 4.82
C ASP A 175 -6.40 8.36 4.09
N ILE A 176 -5.36 8.02 4.85
CA ILE A 176 -4.06 7.57 4.37
C ILE A 176 -3.81 6.20 4.96
N ILE A 177 -3.67 5.18 4.11
CA ILE A 177 -3.45 3.81 4.54
C ILE A 177 -1.99 3.44 4.26
N PRO A 178 -1.14 3.28 5.29
CA PRO A 178 0.15 2.65 5.12
C PRO A 178 -0.02 1.26 4.52
N MET A 179 0.80 0.92 3.54
CA MET A 179 0.72 -0.38 2.85
C MET A 179 1.70 -1.40 3.43
N VAL A 180 2.82 -0.90 3.97
CA VAL A 180 3.91 -1.67 4.59
C VAL A 180 4.51 -0.75 5.65
N ALA A 181 5.20 -1.32 6.64
CA ALA A 181 6.08 -0.57 7.53
C ALA A 181 7.24 0.11 6.77
N GLU A 182 8.07 0.85 7.50
CA GLU A 182 9.24 1.56 6.95
C GLU A 182 10.14 0.65 6.11
N LEU A 183 10.41 1.04 4.87
CA LEU A 183 11.11 0.18 3.91
C LEU A 183 12.60 0.00 4.20
N SER A 184 13.20 0.92 4.96
CA SER A 184 14.59 0.80 5.41
C SER A 184 14.74 -0.09 6.66
N ASN A 185 13.65 -0.49 7.32
CA ASN A 185 13.71 -1.40 8.46
C ASN A 185 14.29 -2.76 8.00
N PRO A 186 15.30 -3.35 8.68
CA PRO A 186 15.88 -4.63 8.29
C PRO A 186 14.85 -5.75 8.07
N LEU A 187 13.80 -5.79 8.90
CA LEU A 187 12.75 -6.80 8.83
C LEU A 187 11.88 -6.70 7.56
N VAL A 188 11.87 -5.52 6.93
CA VAL A 188 11.13 -5.23 5.70
C VAL A 188 12.07 -5.29 4.49
N SER A 189 13.23 -4.64 4.60
CA SER A 189 14.21 -4.52 3.51
C SER A 189 14.75 -5.86 3.04
N ASP A 190 14.86 -6.86 3.91
CA ASP A 190 15.21 -8.24 3.55
C ASP A 190 14.35 -8.81 2.41
N SER A 191 13.09 -8.38 2.31
CA SER A 191 12.18 -8.86 1.26
C SER A 191 12.43 -8.21 -0.11
N ILE A 192 13.08 -7.04 -0.14
CA ILE A 192 13.23 -6.21 -1.36
C ILE A 192 14.69 -5.91 -1.74
N ILE A 193 15.67 -6.33 -0.93
CA ILE A 193 17.07 -5.94 -1.11
C ILE A 193 17.72 -6.53 -2.38
N ASN A 194 17.20 -7.66 -2.85
CA ASN A 194 17.73 -8.36 -4.00
C ASN A 194 17.35 -7.68 -5.33
N LYS A 195 18.32 -7.53 -6.23
CA LYS A 195 18.11 -6.91 -7.55
C LYS A 195 17.00 -7.62 -8.32
N GLY A 196 16.04 -6.85 -8.83
CA GLY A 196 14.93 -7.37 -9.64
C GLY A 196 13.83 -8.11 -8.87
N VAL A 197 13.93 -8.23 -7.53
CA VAL A 197 12.91 -8.88 -6.71
C VAL A 197 11.81 -7.89 -6.35
N THR A 198 10.56 -8.27 -6.63
CA THR A 198 9.36 -7.55 -6.18
C THR A 198 8.75 -8.30 -5.01
N ALA A 199 8.63 -7.63 -3.86
CA ALA A 199 7.95 -8.17 -2.68
C ALA A 199 6.50 -7.66 -2.61
N ASN A 200 5.58 -8.59 -2.46
CA ASN A 200 4.18 -8.33 -2.11
C ASN A 200 3.82 -8.83 -0.70
N TYR A 201 4.72 -9.60 -0.08
CA TYR A 201 4.60 -10.17 1.25
C TYR A 201 5.87 -9.93 2.08
N PHE A 202 5.70 -9.41 3.28
CA PHE A 202 6.75 -8.99 4.21
C PHE A 202 6.63 -9.77 5.51
N ARG A 203 7.22 -10.97 5.55
CA ARG A 203 7.04 -11.96 6.63
C ARG A 203 7.30 -11.39 8.04
N PHE A 204 8.31 -10.54 8.17
CA PHE A 204 8.77 -10.00 9.45
C PHE A 204 8.32 -8.56 9.70
N SER A 205 7.49 -7.99 8.81
CA SER A 205 6.88 -6.69 9.05
C SER A 205 6.00 -6.76 10.31
N PRO A 206 6.16 -5.84 11.27
CA PRO A 206 5.50 -5.91 12.57
C PRO A 206 3.98 -5.74 12.48
N GLU A 207 3.50 -4.89 11.58
CA GLU A 207 2.09 -4.47 11.51
C GLU A 207 1.42 -4.85 10.19
N LEU A 208 2.17 -4.85 9.08
CA LEU A 208 1.62 -4.99 7.72
C LEU A 208 2.44 -5.97 6.90
N ARG A 209 2.00 -7.23 6.86
CA ARG A 209 2.70 -8.30 6.13
C ARG A 209 2.30 -8.42 4.67
N VAL A 210 1.15 -7.90 4.28
CA VAL A 210 0.67 -7.92 2.91
C VAL A 210 0.51 -6.48 2.46
N MET A 211 0.95 -6.17 1.24
CA MET A 211 0.75 -4.87 0.64
C MET A 211 -0.72 -4.71 0.20
N GLU A 212 -1.58 -4.34 1.15
CA GLU A 212 -3.02 -4.15 0.97
C GLU A 212 -3.51 -2.97 1.80
N GLY A 213 -4.47 -2.20 1.26
CA GLY A 213 -5.15 -1.15 2.00
C GLY A 213 -6.61 -1.02 1.59
N ALA A 214 -7.46 -0.62 2.53
CA ALA A 214 -8.88 -0.38 2.32
C ALA A 214 -9.26 1.03 2.77
N LEU A 215 -10.02 1.73 1.94
CA LEU A 215 -10.50 3.08 2.16
C LEU A 215 -12.03 3.07 2.18
N SER A 216 -12.62 3.83 3.10
CA SER A 216 -14.06 3.97 3.25
C SER A 216 -14.44 5.45 3.27
N PHE A 217 -15.12 5.91 2.22
CA PHE A 217 -15.41 7.34 2.04
C PHE A 217 -16.88 7.69 2.19
N ASN A 218 -17.77 6.76 1.87
CA ASN A 218 -19.17 7.07 1.63
C ASN A 218 -20.06 6.52 2.73
N ASN A 219 -20.98 7.34 3.22
CA ASN A 219 -22.06 6.90 4.11
C ASN A 219 -23.46 7.09 3.49
N ASP A 220 -23.54 7.65 2.28
CA ASP A 220 -24.74 7.80 1.47
C ASP A 220 -24.41 7.83 -0.04
N GLU A 221 -25.42 7.62 -0.88
CA GLU A 221 -25.27 7.55 -2.35
C GLU A 221 -24.81 8.87 -2.98
N ASN A 222 -25.17 10.03 -2.42
CA ASN A 222 -24.76 11.32 -2.98
C ASN A 222 -23.26 11.52 -2.81
N GLN A 223 -22.71 11.19 -1.63
CA GLN A 223 -21.27 11.18 -1.39
C GLN A 223 -20.56 10.17 -2.29
N ALA A 224 -21.13 8.98 -2.46
CA ALA A 224 -20.55 7.97 -3.35
C ALA A 224 -20.53 8.45 -4.80
N ALA A 225 -21.57 9.12 -5.27
CA ALA A 225 -21.64 9.69 -6.62
C ALA A 225 -20.62 10.82 -6.82
N ASP A 226 -20.51 11.76 -5.88
CA ASP A 226 -19.49 12.82 -5.91
C ASP A 226 -18.07 12.23 -5.92
N PHE A 227 -17.81 11.25 -5.06
CA PHE A 227 -16.52 10.60 -4.97
C PHE A 227 -16.12 9.87 -6.27
N ARG A 228 -17.06 9.18 -6.92
CA ARG A 228 -16.83 8.59 -8.25
C ARG A 228 -16.55 9.67 -9.30
N GLY A 229 -17.30 10.76 -9.30
CA GLY A 229 -17.08 11.91 -10.19
C GLY A 229 -15.69 12.53 -10.01
N LYS A 230 -15.23 12.65 -8.76
CA LYS A 230 -13.87 13.09 -8.42
C LYS A 230 -12.83 12.12 -8.96
N LEU A 231 -12.92 10.83 -8.67
CA LEU A 231 -11.94 9.82 -9.13
C LEU A 231 -11.84 9.69 -10.66
N SER A 232 -12.92 9.97 -11.39
CA SER A 232 -12.87 10.02 -12.85
C SER A 232 -12.14 11.26 -13.35
N ASN A 233 -12.40 12.43 -12.75
CA ASN A 233 -12.00 13.70 -13.35
C ASN A 233 -10.85 14.39 -12.61
N GLN A 234 -10.95 14.55 -11.30
CA GLN A 234 -10.15 15.48 -10.49
C GLN A 234 -9.19 14.80 -9.52
N ALA A 235 -9.42 13.53 -9.20
CA ALA A 235 -8.71 12.78 -8.17
C ALA A 235 -8.09 11.51 -8.74
N THR A 236 -7.09 11.00 -8.04
CA THR A 236 -6.45 9.72 -8.35
C THR A 236 -6.27 8.94 -7.06
N LEU A 237 -6.46 7.63 -7.09
CA LEU A 237 -5.94 6.80 -6.02
C LEU A 237 -4.42 6.77 -6.18
N ALA A 238 -3.70 7.32 -5.22
CA ALA A 238 -2.25 7.48 -5.30
C ALA A 238 -1.57 6.50 -4.35
N LEU A 239 -0.73 5.63 -4.90
CA LEU A 239 0.27 4.89 -4.14
C LEU A 239 1.54 5.73 -4.12
N THR A 240 1.79 6.39 -3.00
CA THR A 240 2.91 7.31 -2.79
C THR A 240 3.75 6.89 -1.61
N PHE A 241 4.86 7.56 -1.40
CA PHE A 241 5.73 7.37 -0.26
C PHE A 241 5.66 8.59 0.66
N THR A 242 5.50 8.40 1.96
CA THR A 242 5.61 9.48 2.93
C THR A 242 7.07 9.60 3.37
N PRO A 243 7.68 10.80 3.24
CA PRO A 243 9.04 11.05 3.70
C PRO A 243 9.13 11.06 5.23
N PRO A 244 10.33 10.80 5.79
CA PRO A 244 10.51 10.67 7.22
C PRO A 244 10.27 11.98 7.97
N ASN A 245 9.73 11.89 9.19
CA ASN A 245 9.50 13.03 10.10
C ASN A 245 8.70 14.18 9.47
N GLN A 246 7.84 13.87 8.49
CA GLN A 246 6.97 14.83 7.83
C GLN A 246 5.50 14.56 8.18
N GLU A 247 4.67 15.58 7.99
CA GLU A 247 3.22 15.45 8.14
C GLU A 247 2.67 14.40 7.17
N ILE A 248 1.67 13.63 7.63
CA ILE A 248 1.13 12.44 6.96
C ILE A 248 0.62 12.71 5.52
N TYR A 249 0.25 13.95 5.21
CA TYR A 249 -0.23 14.33 3.88
C TYR A 249 0.89 14.56 2.86
N LYS A 250 2.14 14.75 3.29
CA LYS A 250 3.27 14.96 2.39
C LYS A 250 3.64 13.69 1.64
N VAL A 251 4.23 13.90 0.47
CA VAL A 251 4.69 12.85 -0.44
C VAL A 251 6.16 13.06 -0.76
N ALA A 252 6.91 11.98 -0.90
CA ALA A 252 8.28 12.01 -1.36
C ALA A 252 8.24 12.39 -2.85
N ALA A 253 8.86 13.51 -3.20
CA ALA A 253 8.82 14.06 -4.53
C ALA A 253 10.21 14.50 -5.00
N ALA A 254 10.43 14.44 -6.31
CA ALA A 254 11.64 14.95 -6.93
C ALA A 254 11.68 16.49 -6.96
N SER A 255 10.51 17.13 -6.92
CA SER A 255 10.36 18.59 -6.87
C SER A 255 9.65 19.01 -5.58
N THR A 256 10.12 20.11 -4.98
CA THR A 256 9.52 20.75 -3.81
C THR A 256 8.57 21.90 -4.17
N THR A 257 8.36 22.16 -5.47
CA THR A 257 7.46 23.24 -5.93
C THR A 257 6.02 22.97 -5.54
N TYR A 258 5.35 23.98 -4.97
CA TYR A 258 3.94 23.93 -4.61
C TYR A 258 3.04 24.54 -5.70
N PRO A 259 1.88 23.95 -6.04
CA PRO A 259 1.39 22.64 -5.56
C PRO A 259 2.25 21.48 -6.08
N VAL A 260 2.42 20.44 -5.25
CA VAL A 260 3.24 19.27 -5.61
C VAL A 260 2.50 18.45 -6.66
N LYS A 261 2.93 18.52 -7.92
CA LYS A 261 2.29 17.81 -9.05
C LYS A 261 2.95 16.48 -9.41
N THR A 262 4.17 16.25 -8.93
CA THR A 262 4.91 15.01 -9.17
C THR A 262 5.38 14.43 -7.86
N ALA A 263 5.40 13.11 -7.77
CA ALA A 263 5.86 12.37 -6.59
C ALA A 263 6.42 11.01 -6.99
N TYR A 264 7.22 10.39 -6.15
CA TYR A 264 7.57 8.99 -6.33
C TYR A 264 6.34 8.12 -6.03
N GLY A 265 5.99 7.23 -6.97
CA GLY A 265 4.83 6.37 -6.83
C GLY A 265 4.01 6.24 -8.11
N LYS A 266 2.80 5.68 -7.98
CA LYS A 266 1.85 5.44 -9.07
C LYS A 266 0.49 6.04 -8.73
N GLY A 267 -0.17 6.62 -9.72
CA GLY A 267 -1.56 7.08 -9.65
C GLY A 267 -2.47 6.15 -10.44
N TYR A 268 -3.66 5.89 -9.93
CA TYR A 268 -4.69 5.08 -10.55
C TYR A 268 -5.94 5.93 -10.75
N SER A 269 -6.15 6.40 -11.98
CA SER A 269 -7.39 7.08 -12.38
C SER A 269 -8.47 6.05 -12.67
N MET A 270 -9.69 6.29 -12.22
CA MET A 270 -10.78 5.30 -12.25
C MET A 270 -11.96 5.80 -13.07
N ASN A 271 -12.43 4.96 -13.98
CA ASN A 271 -13.62 5.24 -14.78
C ASN A 271 -14.80 4.45 -14.25
N PHE A 272 -15.93 5.12 -14.06
CA PHE A 272 -17.16 4.50 -13.61
C PHE A 272 -18.24 4.57 -14.69
N SER A 273 -18.99 3.50 -14.84
CA SER A 273 -20.12 3.42 -15.78
C SER A 273 -21.34 2.78 -15.14
N SER A 274 -22.50 2.91 -15.80
CA SER A 274 -23.63 2.05 -15.54
C SER A 274 -23.39 0.66 -16.15
N MET A 275 -24.18 -0.32 -15.72
CA MET A 275 -24.19 -1.63 -16.37
C MET A 275 -24.95 -1.53 -17.70
N SER A 276 -24.54 -2.31 -18.71
CA SER A 276 -25.27 -2.35 -19.98
C SER A 276 -26.69 -2.87 -19.78
N GLY A 277 -27.67 -2.29 -20.49
CA GLY A 277 -29.08 -2.66 -20.40
C GLY A 277 -29.89 -1.95 -19.32
N THR A 278 -29.32 -0.95 -18.62
CA THR A 278 -30.06 -0.10 -17.68
C THR A 278 -30.94 0.93 -18.40
N THR A 279 -32.20 1.10 -17.98
CA THR A 279 -33.07 2.20 -18.45
C THR A 279 -32.58 3.57 -17.96
N THR A 280 -33.05 4.65 -18.62
CA THR A 280 -32.60 6.02 -18.39
C THR A 280 -32.84 6.54 -16.96
N GLY A 281 -33.82 5.98 -16.24
CA GLY A 281 -34.09 6.29 -14.82
C GLY A 281 -33.14 5.61 -13.84
N SER A 282 -32.44 4.56 -14.28
CA SER A 282 -31.63 3.64 -13.47
C SER A 282 -30.11 3.79 -13.69
N SER A 283 -29.67 4.76 -14.50
CA SER A 283 -28.28 4.90 -14.97
C SER A 283 -27.34 5.53 -13.94
N ILE A 284 -27.12 4.84 -12.83
CA ILE A 284 -26.12 5.25 -11.83
C ILE A 284 -24.78 4.60 -12.18
N ASN A 285 -23.72 5.42 -12.27
CA ASN A 285 -22.36 4.95 -12.56
C ASN A 285 -21.75 4.19 -11.36
N ARG A 286 -22.23 2.99 -11.03
CA ARG A 286 -21.79 2.19 -9.87
C ARG A 286 -20.75 1.11 -10.19
N VAL A 287 -20.36 0.95 -11.45
CA VAL A 287 -19.42 -0.08 -11.89
C VAL A 287 -18.07 0.57 -12.20
N LEU A 288 -17.00 0.10 -11.56
CA LEU A 288 -15.63 0.45 -11.97
C LEU A 288 -15.32 -0.29 -13.28
N SER A 289 -15.26 0.46 -14.38
CA SER A 289 -15.15 -0.10 -15.74
C SER A 289 -13.76 0.05 -16.34
N GLY A 290 -12.89 0.87 -15.74
CA GLY A 290 -11.52 1.01 -16.19
C GLY A 290 -10.61 1.64 -15.14
N VAL A 291 -9.34 1.27 -15.19
CA VAL A 291 -8.26 1.85 -14.39
C VAL A 291 -7.12 2.24 -15.32
N THR A 292 -6.67 3.49 -15.22
CA THR A 292 -5.50 3.99 -15.93
C THR A 292 -4.40 4.26 -14.92
N GLU A 293 -3.27 3.58 -15.08
CA GLU A 293 -2.08 3.78 -14.26
C GLU A 293 -1.20 4.90 -14.84
N THR A 294 -0.68 5.76 -13.98
CA THR A 294 0.23 6.86 -14.34
C THR A 294 1.41 6.85 -13.40
N ASP A 295 2.62 7.00 -13.94
CA ASP A 295 3.80 7.23 -13.12
C ASP A 295 3.76 8.66 -12.57
N LEU A 296 3.76 8.81 -11.24
CA LEU A 296 3.64 10.15 -10.64
C LEU A 296 4.94 10.95 -10.73
N SER A 297 6.08 10.30 -10.98
CA SER A 297 7.37 10.99 -11.09
C SER A 297 7.55 11.61 -12.47
N LYS A 298 6.97 10.97 -13.49
CA LYS A 298 6.88 11.43 -14.88
C LYS A 298 5.46 11.12 -15.34
N PRO A 299 4.51 12.09 -15.34
CA PRO A 299 3.07 11.88 -15.58
C PRO A 299 2.71 11.35 -16.98
N THR A 300 3.22 10.18 -17.33
CA THR A 300 2.94 9.43 -18.53
C THR A 300 2.11 8.23 -18.13
N THR A 301 1.11 7.91 -18.94
CA THR A 301 0.37 6.65 -18.80
C THR A 301 1.35 5.50 -19.00
N SER A 302 1.48 4.64 -17.99
CA SER A 302 2.42 3.52 -18.00
C SER A 302 1.70 2.22 -17.70
N GLY A 303 2.10 1.13 -18.35
CA GLY A 303 1.77 -0.22 -17.93
C GLY A 303 0.78 -0.97 -18.83
N THR A 304 0.61 -2.24 -18.48
CA THR A 304 -0.34 -3.18 -19.08
C THR A 304 -1.78 -2.73 -18.79
N PRO A 305 -2.72 -2.87 -19.73
CA PRO A 305 -4.12 -2.54 -19.49
C PRO A 305 -4.71 -3.33 -18.31
N TRP A 306 -5.50 -2.65 -17.49
CA TRP A 306 -6.26 -3.28 -16.40
C TRP A 306 -7.50 -4.00 -16.94
N THR A 307 -7.77 -5.19 -16.40
CA THR A 307 -8.98 -5.96 -16.72
C THR A 307 -10.04 -5.74 -15.65
N CYS A 308 -11.11 -5.01 -15.99
CA CYS A 308 -12.20 -4.62 -15.08
C CYS A 308 -13.55 -5.30 -15.38
N ASN A 309 -13.52 -6.54 -15.90
CA ASN A 309 -14.72 -7.26 -16.30
C ASN A 309 -15.40 -8.06 -15.17
N ARG A 310 -14.81 -8.09 -13.96
CA ARG A 310 -15.36 -8.80 -12.81
C ARG A 310 -16.30 -7.90 -12.03
N VAL A 311 -17.58 -7.97 -12.38
CA VAL A 311 -18.62 -7.14 -11.77
C VAL A 311 -19.66 -8.04 -11.10
N TYR A 312 -19.66 -8.04 -9.77
CA TYR A 312 -20.58 -8.83 -8.97
C TYR A 312 -21.76 -7.97 -8.51
N LYS A 313 -22.98 -8.41 -8.79
CA LYS A 313 -24.23 -7.84 -8.25
C LYS A 313 -24.31 -8.10 -6.76
N ILE A 314 -24.56 -7.07 -5.95
CA ILE A 314 -24.73 -7.25 -4.50
C ILE A 314 -26.18 -7.64 -4.24
N ILE A 315 -26.39 -8.86 -3.78
CA ILE A 315 -27.72 -9.41 -3.48
C ILE A 315 -27.90 -9.43 -1.97
N ARG A 316 -29.11 -9.09 -1.51
CA ARG A 316 -29.46 -9.21 -0.10
C ARG A 316 -29.43 -10.67 0.36
N VAL A 317 -29.17 -10.87 1.65
CA VAL A 317 -29.21 -12.23 2.23
C VAL A 317 -30.59 -12.85 2.06
N GLU A 318 -31.65 -12.08 2.30
CA GLU A 318 -33.04 -12.55 2.23
C GLU A 318 -33.44 -12.95 0.80
N ASP A 319 -32.85 -12.30 -0.21
CA ASP A 319 -33.14 -12.53 -1.63
C ASP A 319 -32.20 -13.59 -2.25
N SER A 320 -31.13 -13.97 -1.55
CA SER A 320 -30.12 -14.91 -2.07
C SER A 320 -30.65 -16.33 -2.26
N THR A 321 -31.58 -16.76 -1.39
CA THR A 321 -32.11 -18.13 -1.30
C THR A 321 -33.63 -18.20 -1.49
N ALA A 322 -34.23 -17.13 -2.03
CA ALA A 322 -35.66 -17.11 -2.35
C ALA A 322 -36.06 -18.40 -3.09
N VAL A 323 -37.06 -19.09 -2.51
CA VAL A 323 -37.38 -20.51 -2.75
C VAL A 323 -37.57 -20.84 -4.23
N GLY A 324 -36.86 -21.88 -4.73
CA GLY A 324 -37.02 -22.44 -6.08
C GLY A 324 -35.90 -22.10 -7.07
N THR A 325 -36.19 -22.12 -8.37
CA THR A 325 -35.22 -21.84 -9.47
C THR A 325 -34.86 -20.35 -9.62
N ASN A 326 -35.45 -19.48 -8.80
CA ASN A 326 -35.37 -18.01 -8.93
C ASN A 326 -34.41 -17.37 -7.91
N ALA A 327 -33.59 -18.16 -7.21
CA ALA A 327 -32.55 -17.63 -6.33
C ALA A 327 -31.60 -16.70 -7.10
N TYR A 328 -31.49 -15.45 -6.68
CA TYR A 328 -30.65 -14.45 -7.36
C TYR A 328 -29.15 -14.74 -7.18
N CYS A 329 -28.77 -15.40 -6.08
CA CYS A 329 -27.38 -15.73 -5.80
C CYS A 329 -27.22 -17.00 -4.92
N PRO A 330 -27.52 -18.19 -5.45
CA PRO A 330 -27.28 -19.43 -4.70
C PRO A 330 -25.77 -19.60 -4.45
N PRO A 331 -25.35 -20.19 -3.31
CA PRO A 331 -23.95 -20.52 -3.08
C PRO A 331 -23.49 -21.60 -4.08
N HIS A 332 -22.20 -21.60 -4.42
CA HIS A 332 -21.62 -22.71 -5.16
C HIS A 332 -21.59 -23.96 -4.29
N THR A 333 -21.93 -25.11 -4.87
CA THR A 333 -21.72 -26.41 -4.23
C THR A 333 -20.23 -26.78 -4.20
N ALA A 334 -19.82 -27.63 -3.26
CA ALA A 334 -18.44 -28.12 -3.18
C ALA A 334 -18.02 -28.80 -4.50
N ASP A 335 -18.90 -29.62 -5.07
CA ASP A 335 -18.72 -30.28 -6.36
C ASP A 335 -18.47 -29.31 -7.52
N GLU A 336 -19.23 -28.21 -7.61
CA GLU A 336 -19.05 -27.20 -8.66
C GLU A 336 -17.69 -26.51 -8.56
N ILE A 337 -17.24 -26.22 -7.34
CA ILE A 337 -15.91 -25.62 -7.10
C ILE A 337 -14.82 -26.63 -7.45
N GLU A 338 -14.96 -27.89 -7.05
CA GLU A 338 -13.93 -28.92 -7.29
C GLU A 338 -13.77 -29.23 -8.78
N LYS A 339 -14.87 -29.28 -9.53
CA LYS A 339 -14.89 -29.68 -10.95
C LYS A 339 -14.56 -28.56 -11.93
N SER A 340 -14.50 -27.29 -11.49
CA SER A 340 -14.34 -26.13 -12.38
C SER A 340 -13.13 -25.27 -12.04
N ASP A 341 -12.08 -25.38 -12.87
CA ASP A 341 -10.89 -24.51 -12.78
C ASP A 341 -11.20 -23.02 -12.90
N ARG A 342 -12.20 -22.68 -13.71
CA ARG A 342 -12.69 -21.30 -13.84
C ARG A 342 -13.25 -20.78 -12.52
N ILE A 343 -14.07 -21.57 -11.83
CA ILE A 343 -14.65 -21.14 -10.55
C ILE A 343 -13.54 -20.99 -9.51
N ARG A 344 -12.59 -21.92 -9.44
CA ARG A 344 -11.47 -21.84 -8.51
C ARG A 344 -10.59 -20.62 -8.75
N SER A 345 -10.21 -20.33 -9.99
CA SER A 345 -9.36 -19.19 -10.31
C SER A 345 -10.04 -17.85 -10.05
N GLU A 346 -11.32 -17.72 -10.42
CA GLU A 346 -12.10 -16.50 -10.17
C GLU A 346 -12.38 -16.29 -8.69
N LEU A 347 -12.70 -17.34 -7.93
CA LEU A 347 -12.80 -17.26 -6.48
C LEU A 347 -11.46 -16.88 -5.86
N ALA A 348 -10.34 -17.46 -6.29
CA ALA A 348 -9.02 -17.09 -5.77
C ALA A 348 -8.70 -15.59 -5.95
N ILE A 349 -9.15 -14.98 -7.05
CA ILE A 349 -9.03 -13.54 -7.28
C ILE A 349 -9.99 -12.77 -6.38
N ALA A 350 -11.27 -13.13 -6.38
CA ALA A 350 -12.28 -12.42 -5.61
C ALA A 350 -12.01 -12.47 -4.10
N ARG A 351 -11.52 -13.60 -3.58
CA ARG A 351 -11.21 -13.82 -2.17
C ARG A 351 -10.03 -13.02 -1.63
N ARG A 352 -9.22 -12.39 -2.50
CA ARG A 352 -8.18 -11.43 -2.07
C ARG A 352 -8.81 -10.27 -1.29
N HIS A 353 -9.89 -9.70 -1.82
CA HIS A 353 -10.55 -8.54 -1.22
C HIS A 353 -11.91 -8.87 -0.57
N LEU A 354 -12.58 -9.94 -1.01
CA LEU A 354 -13.88 -10.37 -0.52
C LEU A 354 -13.76 -11.68 0.26
N ARG A 355 -13.44 -11.59 1.54
CA ARG A 355 -13.18 -12.78 2.37
C ARG A 355 -14.37 -13.72 2.45
N ALA A 356 -14.10 -15.02 2.57
CA ALA A 356 -15.11 -16.07 2.57
C ALA A 356 -16.07 -16.03 3.77
N ASP A 357 -15.63 -15.51 4.90
CA ASP A 357 -16.44 -15.32 6.10
C ASP A 357 -17.31 -14.06 6.04
N GLN A 358 -16.99 -13.10 5.16
CA GLN A 358 -17.71 -11.83 5.01
C GLN A 358 -18.66 -11.83 3.81
N TRP A 359 -18.33 -12.56 2.75
CA TRP A 359 -19.07 -12.57 1.49
C TRP A 359 -19.29 -14.00 0.98
N GLU A 360 -20.48 -14.30 0.49
CA GLU A 360 -20.75 -15.43 -0.39
C GLU A 360 -20.63 -14.95 -1.85
N ILE A 361 -20.00 -15.72 -2.73
CA ILE A 361 -19.75 -15.30 -4.11
C ILE A 361 -20.14 -16.43 -5.05
N ASN A 362 -21.03 -16.13 -5.99
CA ASN A 362 -21.32 -17.04 -7.11
C ASN A 362 -20.79 -16.45 -8.42
N VAL A 363 -19.70 -17.03 -8.89
CA VAL A 363 -19.02 -16.68 -10.15
C VAL A 363 -19.90 -16.91 -11.38
N ASN A 364 -20.76 -17.92 -11.39
CA ASN A 364 -21.61 -18.21 -12.56
C ASN A 364 -22.74 -17.19 -12.70
N ARG A 365 -23.25 -16.70 -11.56
CA ARG A 365 -24.31 -15.69 -11.50
C ARG A 365 -23.77 -14.26 -11.41
N MET A 366 -22.45 -14.09 -11.30
CA MET A 366 -21.79 -12.80 -11.11
C MET A 366 -22.45 -12.00 -9.99
N CYS A 367 -22.59 -12.63 -8.82
CA CYS A 367 -23.23 -12.02 -7.65
C CYS A 367 -22.47 -12.29 -6.36
N ALA A 368 -22.69 -11.41 -5.39
CA ALA A 368 -22.10 -11.45 -4.06
C ALA A 368 -23.17 -11.16 -2.99
N VAL A 369 -23.16 -11.92 -1.90
CA VAL A 369 -24.09 -11.78 -0.78
C VAL A 369 -23.29 -11.50 0.49
N PRO A 370 -23.56 -10.43 1.24
CA PRO A 370 -22.87 -10.19 2.51
C PRO A 370 -23.31 -11.21 3.56
N LYS A 371 -22.41 -11.71 4.41
CA LYS A 371 -22.73 -12.66 5.48
C LYS A 371 -22.98 -12.00 6.84
N THR A 372 -22.63 -10.73 6.98
CA THR A 372 -22.53 -10.04 8.28
C THR A 372 -23.86 -9.51 8.82
N GLY A 373 -25.00 -9.92 8.25
CA GLY A 373 -26.34 -9.51 8.69
C GLY A 373 -26.64 -8.02 8.52
N VAL A 374 -25.75 -7.26 7.87
CA VAL A 374 -25.96 -5.87 7.50
C VAL A 374 -26.12 -5.82 5.99
N SER A 375 -27.15 -5.13 5.52
CA SER A 375 -27.41 -4.97 4.09
C SER A 375 -26.79 -3.69 3.54
N CYS A 376 -26.38 -3.77 2.26
CA CYS A 376 -25.98 -2.64 1.43
C CYS A 376 -27.17 -1.69 1.15
N TYR A 377 -28.38 -2.17 1.38
CA TYR A 377 -29.64 -1.53 1.08
C TYR A 377 -30.31 -1.05 2.38
N ASP A 378 -31.01 0.07 2.33
CA ASP A 378 -31.78 0.56 3.47
C ASP A 378 -33.06 -0.26 3.63
N GLU A 379 -33.10 -1.11 4.66
CA GLU A 379 -34.23 -2.01 4.98
C GLU A 379 -35.39 -1.30 5.69
N SER A 380 -35.23 -0.04 6.10
CA SER A 380 -36.27 0.72 6.82
C SER A 380 -37.45 1.14 5.93
N ALA A 381 -37.39 0.87 4.62
CA ALA A 381 -38.29 1.39 3.60
C ALA A 381 -39.06 0.29 2.84
N VAL A 382 -39.40 -0.83 3.50
CA VAL A 382 -40.28 -1.84 2.89
C VAL A 382 -41.69 -1.26 2.73
N VAL A 383 -41.99 -0.70 1.55
CA VAL A 383 -43.36 -0.35 1.15
C VAL A 383 -44.10 -1.65 0.81
N ALA A 384 -45.28 -1.84 1.41
CA ALA A 384 -46.08 -3.05 1.19
C ALA A 384 -46.34 -3.27 -0.32
N GLY A 385 -45.85 -4.39 -0.86
CA GLY A 385 -46.09 -4.82 -2.24
C GLY A 385 -45.01 -4.47 -3.28
N LEU A 386 -43.93 -3.77 -2.92
CA LEU A 386 -42.79 -3.53 -3.82
C LEU A 386 -41.53 -4.27 -3.36
N PRO A 387 -40.70 -4.79 -4.29
CA PRO A 387 -39.41 -5.35 -3.92
C PRO A 387 -38.53 -4.22 -3.36
N THR A 388 -37.83 -4.50 -2.27
CA THR A 388 -36.91 -3.51 -1.65
C THR A 388 -35.77 -3.12 -2.58
N VAL A 389 -35.38 -4.04 -3.49
CA VAL A 389 -34.29 -3.87 -4.46
C VAL A 389 -34.75 -4.38 -5.82
N GLU A 390 -34.44 -3.65 -6.89
CA GLU A 390 -34.67 -4.10 -8.27
C GLU A 390 -33.38 -4.71 -8.84
N TYR A 391 -33.45 -5.99 -9.17
CA TYR A 391 -32.32 -6.79 -9.67
C TYR A 391 -32.32 -6.92 -11.20
N GLU A 392 -33.45 -6.62 -11.85
CA GLU A 392 -33.60 -6.60 -13.29
C GLU A 392 -33.18 -5.23 -13.86
N LEU A 393 -32.13 -5.21 -14.68
CA LEU A 393 -31.55 -3.96 -15.18
C LEU A 393 -32.51 -3.15 -16.07
N ALA A 394 -33.44 -3.83 -16.73
CA ALA A 394 -34.41 -3.21 -17.62
C ALA A 394 -35.57 -2.52 -16.88
N ARG A 395 -35.63 -2.64 -15.56
CA ARG A 395 -36.67 -2.02 -14.74
C ARG A 395 -36.18 -0.74 -14.07
N ASP A 396 -37.13 0.16 -13.83
CA ASP A 396 -36.84 1.41 -13.16
C ASP A 396 -36.56 1.18 -11.67
N CYS A 397 -35.53 1.85 -11.19
CA CYS A 397 -35.11 1.83 -9.80
C CYS A 397 -34.70 3.25 -9.38
N TYR A 398 -34.57 3.47 -8.07
CA TYR A 398 -34.18 4.78 -7.54
C TYR A 398 -32.90 4.70 -6.69
N PRO A 399 -31.98 5.68 -6.83
CA PRO A 399 -30.68 5.71 -6.13
C PRO A 399 -30.82 5.88 -4.61
N VAL A 400 -31.85 6.61 -4.19
CA VAL A 400 -32.11 7.01 -2.81
C VAL A 400 -33.56 6.73 -2.44
N LYS A 401 -33.83 6.68 -1.13
CA LYS A 401 -35.15 6.43 -0.54
C LYS A 401 -36.26 7.19 -1.29
N SER A 402 -37.06 6.44 -2.03
CA SER A 402 -38.34 6.84 -2.59
C SER A 402 -39.35 5.71 -2.31
N ASN A 403 -40.63 5.91 -2.58
CA ASN A 403 -41.66 4.86 -2.44
C ASN A 403 -41.54 3.78 -3.53
N ALA A 404 -40.32 3.41 -3.92
CA ALA A 404 -39.99 2.54 -5.03
C ALA A 404 -38.73 1.69 -4.75
N ALA A 405 -38.47 0.70 -5.61
CA ALA A 405 -37.36 -0.23 -5.45
C ALA A 405 -35.99 0.47 -5.58
N GLN A 406 -35.05 0.08 -4.72
CA GLN A 406 -33.69 0.63 -4.75
C GLN A 406 -32.89 0.06 -5.92
N CYS A 407 -32.04 0.89 -6.52
CA CYS A 407 -31.12 0.42 -7.54
C CYS A 407 -30.07 -0.54 -6.99
N LEU A 408 -29.70 -1.53 -7.81
CA LEU A 408 -28.67 -2.51 -7.52
C LEU A 408 -27.29 -1.86 -7.26
N HIS A 409 -26.59 -2.40 -6.27
CA HIS A 409 -25.17 -2.13 -6.03
C HIS A 409 -24.29 -3.23 -6.61
N TYR A 410 -23.04 -2.88 -6.90
CA TYR A 410 -22.02 -3.74 -7.47
C TYR A 410 -20.73 -3.72 -6.68
N ILE A 411 -19.99 -4.83 -6.79
CA ILE A 411 -18.57 -4.92 -6.49
C ILE A 411 -17.83 -5.15 -7.81
N SER A 412 -16.92 -4.25 -8.16
CA SER A 412 -16.10 -4.33 -9.37
C SER A 412 -14.66 -4.62 -8.99
N ILE A 413 -14.07 -5.68 -9.55
CA ILE A 413 -12.67 -6.06 -9.32
C ILE A 413 -11.89 -5.86 -10.62
N CYS A 414 -10.92 -4.96 -10.58
CA CYS A 414 -9.94 -4.76 -11.63
C CYS A 414 -8.63 -5.46 -11.26
N THR A 415 -8.07 -6.23 -12.19
CA THR A 415 -6.77 -6.89 -12.02
C THR A 415 -5.81 -6.55 -13.17
N ARG A 416 -4.52 -6.59 -12.88
CA ARG A 416 -3.44 -6.50 -13.87
C ARG A 416 -2.87 -7.86 -14.25
#